data_AF-A0A7R8CHZ4-F1
#
_entry.id   AF-A0A7R8CHZ4-F1
#
_cell.length_a   1.000
_cell.length_b   1.000
_cell.length_c   1.000
_cell.angle_alpha   90.00
_cell.angle_beta   90.00
_cell.angle_gamma   90.00
#
_symmetry.space_group_name_H-M   'P 1'
#
loop_
_entity.id
_entity.type
_entity.pdbx_description
1 polymer ?
#
loop_
_entity_poly.entity_id
_entity_poly.type
_entity_poly.pdbx_seq_one_letter_code
_entity_poly.pdbx_strand_id
1 'polypeptide(L)'
;MSSSILFTNDTVYGKHIWTITESVLYTLVNKLIWSAAISWIVMSCHFGYGGVFNKILAWGPFLVFSRTMTSLYLIHNVIIDIVLRTTLSSYEFNGIVMGQYCNAIVCISLFFSVLVHAICVEPFLQILILQQPKKNKEAA
;
A
#
# COMPACT_ATOMS: atom_id res chain seq x y z
N MET A 1 5.49 6.67 1.10
CA MET A 1 6.91 6.88 1.45
C MET A 1 7.48 8.05 0.64
N SER A 2 7.21 8.11 -0.67
CA SER A 2 7.55 9.25 -1.54
C SER A 2 6.85 10.56 -1.15
N SER A 3 5.60 10.50 -0.67
CA SER A 3 4.87 11.67 -0.15
C SER A 3 5.49 12.28 1.11
N SER A 4 6.17 11.48 1.92
CA SER A 4 6.83 11.93 3.17
C SER A 4 8.14 12.68 2.89
N ILE A 5 8.86 12.27 1.85
CA ILE A 5 10.11 12.92 1.41
C ILE A 5 9.78 14.26 0.73
N LEU A 6 8.69 14.34 -0.04
CA LEU A 6 8.23 15.59 -0.62
C LEU A 6 7.70 16.56 0.46
N PHE A 7 6.96 16.08 1.46
CA PHE A 7 6.48 16.91 2.58
C PHE A 7 7.61 17.48 3.45
N THR A 8 8.66 16.71 3.70
CA THR A 8 9.80 17.19 4.49
C THR A 8 10.59 18.27 3.75
N ASN A 9 10.75 18.14 2.43
CA ASN A 9 11.45 19.13 1.62
C ASN A 9 10.67 20.46 1.52
N ASP A 10 9.33 20.39 1.43
CA ASP A 10 8.45 21.56 1.40
C ASP A 10 8.47 22.35 2.72
N THR A 11 8.49 21.64 3.86
CA THR A 11 8.58 22.29 5.20
C THR A 11 9.92 22.98 5.47
N VAL A 12 11.00 22.60 4.77
CA VAL A 12 12.33 23.21 4.92
C VAL A 12 12.46 24.46 4.04
N TYR A 13 11.72 24.55 2.92
CA TYR A 13 11.85 25.63 1.94
C TYR A 13 10.72 26.68 1.95
N GLY A 14 9.55 26.41 2.54
CA GLY A 14 8.38 27.30 2.43
C GLY A 14 7.60 27.51 3.73
N LYS A 15 7.87 28.63 4.41
CA LYS A 15 6.89 29.45 5.15
C LYS A 15 5.74 28.70 5.85
N HIS A 16 6.03 27.99 6.95
CA HIS A 16 5.02 27.52 7.90
C HIS A 16 5.46 27.72 9.36
N ILE A 17 4.47 27.96 10.23
CA ILE A 17 4.54 28.53 11.58
C ILE A 17 4.86 27.47 12.66
N TRP A 18 5.19 26.25 12.24
CA TRP A 18 5.38 25.09 13.12
C TRP A 18 6.86 24.89 13.40
N THR A 19 7.18 24.56 14.65
CA THR A 19 8.57 24.32 15.05
C THR A 19 9.08 23.05 14.36
N ILE A 20 10.34 23.04 13.91
CA ILE A 20 10.97 21.86 13.25
C ILE A 20 10.82 20.60 14.12
N THR A 21 10.87 20.76 15.44
CA THR A 21 10.65 19.68 16.40
C THR A 21 9.23 19.09 16.30
N GLU A 22 8.20 19.92 16.14
CA GLU A 22 6.81 19.49 16.04
C GLU A 22 6.53 18.75 14.73
N SER A 23 7.09 19.21 13.61
CA SER A 23 6.91 18.56 12.30
C SER A 23 7.60 17.19 12.23
N VAL A 24 8.81 17.09 12.80
CA VAL A 24 9.54 15.82 12.91
C VAL A 24 8.81 14.86 13.85
N LEU A 25 8.38 15.33 15.02
CA LEU A 25 7.62 14.51 15.96
C LEU A 25 6.31 14.00 15.34
N TYR A 26 5.55 14.87 14.67
CA TYR A 26 4.31 14.47 14.00
C TYR A 26 4.54 13.39 12.95
N THR A 27 5.59 13.54 12.14
CA THR A 27 5.93 12.56 11.09
C THR A 27 6.32 11.20 11.66
N LEU A 28 7.11 11.19 12.74
CA LEU A 28 7.55 9.97 13.40
C LEU A 28 6.40 9.29 14.15
N VAL A 29 5.66 10.04 14.96
CA VAL A 29 4.55 9.53 15.76
C VAL A 29 3.46 8.96 14.86
N ASN A 30 3.09 9.64 13.78
CA ASN A 30 2.10 9.13 12.84
C ASN A 30 2.50 7.75 12.27
N LYS A 31 3.78 7.60 11.89
CA LYS A 31 4.29 6.33 11.35
C LYS A 31 4.38 5.23 12.43
N LEU A 32 4.76 5.59 13.65
CA LEU A 32 4.81 4.67 14.78
C LEU A 32 3.41 4.22 15.23
N ILE A 33 2.45 5.15 15.32
CA ILE A 33 1.07 4.84 15.68
C ILE A 33 0.47 3.85 14.68
N TRP A 34 0.73 4.06 13.38
CA TRP A 34 0.19 3.21 12.34
C TRP A 34 0.81 1.80 12.38
N SER A 35 2.13 1.73 12.55
CA SER A 35 2.84 0.45 12.73
C SER A 35 2.40 -0.28 14.00
N ALA A 36 2.22 0.45 15.11
CA ALA A 36 1.79 -0.10 16.38
C ALA A 36 0.35 -0.61 16.31
N ALA A 37 -0.55 0.12 15.63
CA ALA A 37 -1.92 -0.29 15.40
C ALA A 37 -1.99 -1.61 14.61
N ILE A 38 -1.19 -1.75 13.55
CA ILE A 38 -1.13 -3.00 12.78
C ILE A 38 -0.54 -4.13 13.62
N SER A 39 0.57 -3.89 14.33
CA SER A 39 1.19 -4.89 15.21
C SER A 39 0.23 -5.39 16.28
N TRP A 40 -0.55 -4.48 16.88
CA TRP A 40 -1.58 -4.82 17.86
C TRP A 40 -2.65 -5.76 17.29
N ILE A 41 -3.10 -5.50 16.06
CA ILE A 41 -4.06 -6.37 15.37
C ILE A 41 -3.47 -7.77 15.18
N VAL A 42 -2.22 -7.88 14.72
CA VAL A 42 -1.55 -9.18 14.54
C VAL A 42 -1.40 -9.93 15.87
N MET A 43 -1.01 -9.22 16.92
CA MET A 43 -0.85 -9.80 18.26
C MET A 43 -2.19 -10.29 18.83
N SER A 44 -3.28 -9.53 18.61
CA SER A 44 -4.63 -9.93 19.00
C SER A 44 -5.10 -11.18 18.25
N CYS A 45 -4.72 -11.33 16.97
CA CYS A 45 -4.98 -12.56 16.21
C CYS A 45 -4.17 -13.76 16.75
N HIS A 46 -2.92 -13.55 17.17
CA HIS A 46 -2.08 -14.62 17.71
C HIS A 46 -2.58 -15.17 19.05
N PHE A 47 -3.11 -14.31 19.93
CA PHE A 47 -3.64 -14.73 21.24
C PHE A 47 -5.08 -15.27 21.20
N GLY A 48 -5.69 -15.42 20.02
CA GLY A 48 -7.06 -15.95 19.88
C GLY A 48 -8.17 -14.98 20.27
N TYR A 49 -7.85 -13.77 20.74
CA TYR A 49 -8.82 -12.69 20.99
C TYR A 49 -9.24 -11.96 19.71
N GLY A 50 -8.67 -12.32 18.56
CA GLY A 50 -8.89 -11.67 17.28
C GLY A 50 -10.26 -11.88 16.63
N GLY A 51 -11.17 -12.68 17.22
CA GLY A 51 -12.57 -12.87 16.82
C GLY A 51 -12.93 -12.51 15.36
N VAL A 52 -13.38 -11.27 15.15
CA VAL A 52 -13.80 -10.71 13.85
C VAL A 52 -12.62 -10.50 12.88
N PHE A 53 -11.48 -10.00 13.36
CA PHE A 53 -10.27 -9.83 12.54
C PHE A 53 -9.73 -11.15 12.01
N ASN A 54 -9.79 -12.22 12.80
CA ASN A 54 -9.38 -13.54 12.33
C ASN A 54 -10.29 -14.03 11.18
N LYS A 55 -11.60 -13.78 11.25
CA LYS A 55 -12.53 -14.09 10.14
C LYS A 55 -12.30 -13.22 8.91
N ILE A 56 -12.00 -11.93 9.10
CA ILE A 56 -11.71 -11.01 7.99
C ILE A 56 -10.39 -11.37 7.31
N LEU A 57 -9.33 -11.68 8.07
CA LEU A 57 -8.05 -12.11 7.51
C LEU A 57 -8.11 -13.50 6.88
N ALA A 58 -8.90 -14.42 7.43
CA ALA A 58 -9.14 -15.73 6.85
C ALA A 58 -10.10 -15.68 5.64
N TRP A 59 -10.63 -14.51 5.28
CA TRP A 59 -11.50 -14.37 4.14
C TRP A 59 -10.69 -14.42 2.85
N GLY A 60 -11.07 -15.31 1.92
CA GLY A 60 -10.43 -15.49 0.61
C GLY A 60 -10.02 -14.19 -0.13
N PRO A 61 -10.87 -13.14 -0.19
CA PRO A 61 -10.47 -11.89 -0.85
C PRO A 61 -9.35 -11.12 -0.13
N PHE A 62 -9.20 -11.25 1.18
CA PHE A 62 -8.11 -10.58 1.93
C PHE A 62 -6.74 -11.20 1.63
N LEU A 63 -6.73 -12.51 1.37
CA LEU A 63 -5.53 -13.22 0.93
C LEU A 63 -5.07 -12.74 -0.45
N VAL A 64 -6.01 -12.52 -1.38
CA VAL A 64 -5.73 -11.94 -2.70
C VAL A 64 -5.27 -10.49 -2.58
N PHE A 65 -5.95 -9.71 -1.75
CA PHE A 65 -5.66 -8.29 -1.51
C PHE A 65 -4.22 -8.04 -1.03
N SER A 66 -3.70 -8.88 -0.13
CA SER A 66 -2.30 -8.79 0.33
C SER A 66 -1.29 -8.96 -0.79
N ARG A 67 -1.61 -9.78 -1.80
CA ARG A 67 -0.72 -10.05 -2.94
C ARG A 67 -0.85 -8.98 -4.02
N THR A 68 -2.03 -8.36 -4.18
CA THR A 68 -2.21 -7.20 -5.07
C THR A 68 -1.51 -5.95 -4.54
N MET A 69 -1.56 -5.70 -3.23
CA MET A 69 -0.89 -4.57 -2.58
C MET A 69 0.63 -4.58 -2.79
N THR A 70 1.24 -5.77 -2.80
CA THR A 70 2.68 -5.92 -3.04
C THR A 70 3.04 -5.65 -4.51
N SER A 71 2.24 -6.13 -5.46
CA SER A 71 2.42 -5.82 -6.89
C SER A 71 2.21 -4.32 -7.19
N LEU A 72 1.22 -3.71 -6.56
CA LEU A 72 0.93 -2.28 -6.71
C LEU A 72 2.11 -1.41 -6.26
N TYR A 73 2.77 -1.78 -5.16
CA TYR A 73 3.93 -1.03 -4.65
C TYR A 73 5.08 -0.97 -5.67
N LEU A 74 5.31 -2.06 -6.41
CA LEU A 74 6.31 -2.12 -7.47
C LEU A 74 5.92 -1.23 -8.66
N ILE A 75 4.68 -1.36 -9.14
CA ILE A 75 4.15 -0.61 -10.29
C ILE A 75 4.13 0.91 -10.00
N HIS A 76 3.75 1.29 -8.78
CA HIS A 76 3.71 2.69 -8.37
C HIS A 76 5.09 3.36 -8.42
N ASN A 77 6.15 2.67 -7.97
CA ASN A 77 7.52 3.19 -8.07
C ASN A 77 7.97 3.35 -9.53
N VAL A 78 7.60 2.42 -10.41
CA VAL A 78 7.92 2.51 -11.86
C VAL A 78 7.20 3.70 -12.50
N ILE A 79 5.92 3.91 -12.19
CA ILE A 79 5.14 5.02 -12.76
C ILE A 79 5.67 6.37 -12.28
N ILE A 80 6.05 6.48 -11.00
CA ILE A 80 6.67 7.72 -10.48
C ILE A 80 7.97 8.03 -11.24
N ASP A 81 8.84 7.04 -11.48
CA ASP A 81 10.09 7.25 -12.23
C ASP A 81 9.82 7.77 -13.65
N ILE A 82 8.84 7.18 -14.35
CA ILE A 82 8.44 7.60 -15.69
C ILE A 82 7.88 9.03 -15.66
N VAL A 83 6.95 9.32 -14.75
CA VAL A 83 6.34 10.65 -14.62
C VAL A 83 7.40 11.70 -14.31
N LEU A 84 8.36 11.40 -13.43
CA LEU A 84 9.46 12.31 -13.08
C LEU A 84 10.35 12.65 -14.29
N ARG A 85 10.59 11.68 -15.19
CA ARG A 85 11.34 11.91 -16.44
C ARG A 85 10.55 12.75 -17.44
N THR A 86 9.22 12.63 -17.46
CA THR A 86 8.34 13.36 -18.39
C THR A 86 8.02 14.78 -17.91
N THR A 87 8.03 15.04 -16.60
CA THR A 87 7.65 16.34 -16.00
C THR A 87 8.78 17.38 -15.90
N LEU A 88 9.87 17.21 -16.64
CA LEU A 88 10.92 18.24 -16.81
C LEU A 88 10.42 19.52 -17.53
N SER A 89 9.18 19.52 -18.03
CA SER A 89 8.52 20.69 -18.61
C SER A 89 7.69 21.44 -17.57
N SER A 90 7.90 22.76 -17.47
CA SER A 90 7.37 23.67 -16.46
C SER A 90 5.89 23.42 -16.12
N TYR A 91 5.64 23.05 -14.86
CA TYR A 91 4.29 22.89 -14.34
C TYR A 91 3.89 24.13 -13.55
N GLU A 92 2.69 24.65 -13.81
CA GLU A 92 2.09 25.71 -13.00
C GLU A 92 1.66 25.11 -11.65
N PHE A 93 2.25 25.59 -10.55
CA PHE A 93 2.01 25.06 -9.21
C PHE A 93 0.59 25.43 -8.72
N ASN A 94 -0.36 24.51 -8.87
CA ASN A 94 -1.70 24.61 -8.30
C ASN A 94 -2.01 23.35 -7.46
N GLY A 95 -2.29 23.54 -6.16
CA GLY A 95 -2.47 22.45 -5.21
C GLY A 95 -3.67 21.53 -5.50
N ILE A 96 -4.75 22.07 -6.08
CA ILE A 96 -5.93 21.26 -6.45
C ILE A 96 -5.60 20.35 -7.64
N VAL A 97 -4.94 20.93 -8.63
CA VAL A 97 -4.53 20.24 -9.86
C VAL A 97 -3.52 19.14 -9.54
N MET A 98 -2.54 19.41 -8.68
CA MET A 98 -1.58 18.41 -8.18
C MET A 98 -2.28 17.24 -7.47
N GLY A 99 -3.27 17.53 -6.61
CA GLY A 99 -4.06 16.50 -5.92
C GLY A 99 -4.83 15.59 -6.87
N GLN A 100 -5.40 16.16 -7.94
CA GLN A 100 -6.10 15.40 -8.98
C GLN A 100 -5.16 14.45 -9.75
N TYR A 101 -3.95 14.91 -10.08
CA TYR A 101 -2.96 14.06 -10.76
C TYR A 101 -2.46 12.93 -9.87
N CYS A 102 -2.15 13.18 -8.59
CA CYS A 102 -1.76 12.13 -7.66
C CYS A 102 -2.84 11.05 -7.52
N ASN A 103 -4.10 11.46 -7.40
CA ASN A 103 -5.23 10.53 -7.32
C ASN A 103 -5.40 9.73 -8.62
N ALA A 104 -5.33 10.39 -9.78
CA ALA A 104 -5.44 9.74 -11.08
C ALA A 104 -4.33 8.69 -11.30
N ILE A 105 -3.09 9.02 -10.97
CA ILE A 105 -1.94 8.11 -11.08
C ILE A 105 -2.15 6.87 -10.20
N VAL A 106 -2.63 7.04 -8.97
CA VAL A 106 -2.91 5.91 -8.06
C VAL A 106 -4.04 5.02 -8.60
N CYS A 107 -5.13 5.61 -9.10
CA CYS A 107 -6.24 4.88 -9.70
C CYS A 107 -5.80 4.06 -10.93
N ILE A 108 -4.99 4.65 -11.82
CA ILE A 108 -4.47 3.96 -13.02
C ILE A 108 -3.52 2.83 -12.63
N SER A 109 -2.64 3.07 -11.65
CA SER A 109 -1.72 2.06 -11.12
C SER A 109 -2.48 0.87 -10.52
N LEU A 110 -3.55 1.14 -9.77
CA LEU A 110 -4.43 0.13 -9.21
C LEU A 110 -5.10 -0.71 -10.29
N PHE A 111 -5.64 -0.06 -11.31
CA PHE A 111 -6.29 -0.75 -12.43
C PHE A 111 -5.33 -1.71 -13.15
N PHE A 112 -4.13 -1.24 -13.50
CA PHE A 112 -3.10 -2.07 -14.14
C PHE A 112 -2.62 -3.21 -13.23
N SER A 113 -2.42 -2.92 -11.94
CA SER A 113 -2.00 -3.94 -10.97
C SER A 113 -3.04 -5.05 -10.83
N VAL A 114 -4.33 -4.72 -10.80
CA VAL A 114 -5.41 -5.72 -10.72
C VAL A 114 -5.48 -6.53 -12.01
N LEU A 115 -5.32 -5.90 -13.18
CA LEU A 115 -5.36 -6.57 -14.47
C LEU A 115 -4.21 -7.58 -14.64
N VAL A 116 -2.98 -7.19 -14.28
CA VAL A 116 -1.82 -8.09 -14.27
C VAL A 116 -2.01 -9.22 -13.26
N HIS A 117 -2.58 -8.92 -12.10
CA HIS A 117 -2.85 -9.93 -11.08
C HIS A 117 -3.88 -10.95 -11.54
N ALA A 118 -4.99 -10.51 -12.12
CA ALA A 118 -6.05 -11.37 -12.63
C ALA A 118 -5.52 -12.31 -13.73
N ILE A 119 -4.75 -11.77 -14.68
CA ILE A 119 -4.24 -12.56 -15.81
C ILE A 119 -3.13 -13.54 -15.39
N CYS A 120 -2.24 -13.14 -14.47
CA CYS A 120 -1.03 -13.92 -14.19
C CYS A 120 -1.16 -14.82 -12.95
N VAL A 121 -1.90 -14.39 -11.93
CA VAL A 121 -1.92 -15.06 -10.62
C VAL A 121 -3.03 -16.10 -10.52
N GLU A 122 -4.20 -15.85 -11.11
CA GLU A 122 -5.31 -16.82 -11.12
C GLU A 122 -4.98 -18.13 -11.86
N PRO A 123 -4.37 -18.14 -13.06
CA PRO A 123 -4.05 -19.41 -13.73
C PRO A 123 -2.95 -20.19 -12.99
N PHE A 124 -2.00 -19.49 -12.36
CA PHE A 124 -0.96 -20.13 -11.57
C PHE A 124 -1.51 -20.76 -10.28
N LEU A 125 -2.49 -20.10 -9.64
CA LEU A 125 -3.15 -20.62 -8.44
C LEU A 125 -3.94 -21.90 -8.75
N GLN A 126 -4.60 -21.97 -9.91
CA GLN A 126 -5.30 -23.18 -10.35
C GLN A 126 -4.35 -24.36 -10.54
N ILE A 127 -3.18 -24.14 -11.13
CA ILE A 127 -2.16 -25.19 -11.30
C ILE A 127 -1.62 -25.66 -9.94
N LEU A 128 -1.37 -24.74 -9.01
CA LEU A 128 -0.92 -25.07 -7.65
C LEU A 128 -1.94 -25.90 -6.89
N ILE A 129 -3.24 -25.57 -7.00
CA ILE A 129 -4.33 -26.35 -6.36
C ILE A 129 -4.40 -27.77 -6.95
N LEU A 130 -4.19 -27.92 -8.25
CA LEU A 130 -4.13 -29.24 -8.90
C LEU A 130 -2.90 -30.06 -8.48
N GLN A 131 -1.80 -29.40 -8.12
CA GLN A 131 -0.59 -30.04 -7.62
C GLN A 131 -0.60 -30.33 -6.12
N GLN A 132 -1.55 -29.78 -5.35
CA GLN A 132 -1.68 -30.17 -3.95
C GLN A 132 -2.21 -31.61 -3.88
N PRO A 133 -1.43 -32.59 -3.37
CA PRO A 133 -2.00 -33.89 -3.04
C PRO A 133 -3.13 -33.64 -2.05
N LYS A 134 -4.32 -34.15 -2.38
CA LYS A 134 -5.50 -34.09 -1.51
C LYS A 134 -5.08 -34.57 -0.12
N LYS A 135 -4.89 -33.65 0.83
CA LYS A 135 -4.62 -34.02 2.22
C LYS A 135 -5.86 -34.79 2.65
N ASN A 136 -5.71 -36.11 2.78
CA ASN A 136 -6.81 -37.01 3.03
C ASN A 136 -7.62 -36.50 4.21
N LYS A 137 -8.94 -36.60 4.05
CA LYS A 137 -9.91 -36.50 5.14
C LYS A 137 -9.60 -37.62 6.11
N GLU A 138 -8.69 -37.41 7.07
CA GLU A 138 -8.34 -38.40 8.11
C GLU A 138 -7.39 -37.77 9.15
N ALA A 139 -7.96 -37.05 10.11
CA ALA A 139 -7.53 -37.06 11.51
C ALA A 139 -8.58 -36.31 12.35
N ALA A 140 -9.53 -37.10 12.88
CA ALA A 140 -10.52 -36.80 13.93
C ALA A 140 -11.73 -35.91 13.58
#